data_AF-A0A8S1U4Y0-F1
#
_entry.id   AF-A0A8S1U4Y0-F1
#
_cell.length_a   1.000
_cell.length_b   1.000
_cell.length_c   1.000
_cell.angle_alpha   90.00
_cell.angle_beta   90.00
_cell.angle_gamma   90.00
#
_symmetry.space_group_name_H-M   'P 1'
#
loop_
_entity.id
_entity.type
_entity.pdbx_description
1 polymer ?
#
loop_
_entity_poly.entity_id
_entity_poly.type
_entity_poly.pdbx_seq_one_letter_code
_entity_poly.pdbx_strand_id
1 'polypeptide(L)'
;MFFFFIFEMVAALQYEDAILFHWKGNLTSNSITMKVFTRQESMLNFRIISWDLKNIENFSLLNVNQSNESPIILQFQNLKPNTQYFYIFEFYDIENITSKYLRTVYNKEKDYEFTTEFDQPMFSFKTFGLIGQPYTFNFSASGCARTASISNIFLDIYQNTYPQFFFMLGDLHYRDINTDSIDEFDFAYKQVFGSTTQRYLYQQVPIEYQFDDHDFGKNDADGNSPTRNIANLLYWKYVPHGNLHNYQPLIQDEELAQFPQEVKNIDSINEENIGTYRYQIIGRTIIITVDLRTFQNLEVLGDQFGNFSNARSILGKQQRQWLITILDKVAITDWIQAVIFISSVNFHGDTWDMFPHEQLLIADKLQNIQEVLEKQVLIVSSDSHMTAMKNGYNSYIQNLGLKYKYGLQETMCGSLDKSGSCKTQPLTFGPWLGKNHYTNIEIQDSQLRTCIIIRAFEKTSQLFFYNTCDDNLKSLEGKVKCPFDVLMRVVYVIASLLVSFGFLIIIYLIVKKCHKNSMRYSLVMREK
;
A
#
# COMPACT_ATOMS: atom_id res chain seq x y z
N MET A 1 -60.17 27.01 -14.56
CA MET A 1 -58.83 27.57 -14.36
C MET A 1 -57.99 26.46 -13.74
N PHE A 2 -57.21 25.76 -14.57
CA PHE A 2 -56.36 24.64 -14.16
C PHE A 2 -55.22 25.18 -13.28
N PHE A 3 -55.13 24.71 -12.05
CA PHE A 3 -53.92 24.89 -11.24
C PHE A 3 -52.92 23.83 -11.68
N PHE A 4 -51.89 24.25 -12.40
CA PHE A 4 -50.66 23.49 -12.55
C PHE A 4 -49.98 23.45 -11.17
N PHE A 5 -49.97 22.27 -10.52
CA PHE A 5 -48.97 22.00 -9.50
C PHE A 5 -47.66 21.71 -10.23
N ILE A 6 -46.79 22.71 -10.31
CA ILE A 6 -45.38 22.48 -10.61
C ILE A 6 -44.80 21.84 -9.36
N PHE A 7 -44.58 20.53 -9.40
CA PHE A 7 -43.62 19.90 -8.49
C PHE A 7 -42.24 20.32 -8.99
N GLU A 8 -41.57 21.22 -8.26
CA GLU A 8 -40.12 21.35 -8.41
C GLU A 8 -39.50 20.03 -7.98
N MET A 9 -39.03 19.24 -8.96
CA MET A 9 -38.09 18.16 -8.70
C MET A 9 -36.80 18.81 -8.22
N VAL A 10 -36.50 18.68 -6.93
CA VAL A 10 -35.15 18.89 -6.42
C VAL A 10 -34.27 17.87 -7.11
N ALA A 11 -33.35 18.31 -7.97
CA ALA A 11 -32.43 17.41 -8.66
C ALA A 11 -31.47 16.79 -7.63
N ALA A 12 -31.45 15.46 -7.53
CA ALA A 12 -30.43 14.76 -6.76
C ALA A 12 -29.06 15.00 -7.43
N LEU A 13 -28.04 15.38 -6.66
CA LEU A 13 -26.67 15.47 -7.15
C LEU A 13 -26.15 14.07 -7.52
N GLN A 14 -25.42 13.95 -8.63
CA GLN A 14 -24.73 12.70 -8.97
C GLN A 14 -23.49 12.52 -8.10
N TYR A 15 -23.10 11.27 -7.84
CA TYR A 15 -21.90 10.93 -7.08
C TYR A 15 -20.65 11.68 -7.55
N GLU A 16 -20.43 11.77 -8.86
CA GLU A 16 -19.24 12.42 -9.43
C GLU A 16 -19.23 13.94 -9.23
N ASP A 17 -20.40 14.56 -9.04
CA ASP A 17 -20.52 16.00 -8.78
C ASP A 17 -20.27 16.35 -7.30
N ALA A 18 -20.61 15.42 -6.39
CA ALA A 18 -20.52 15.64 -4.95
C ALA A 18 -19.21 15.11 -4.34
N ILE A 19 -18.72 13.96 -4.79
CA ILE A 19 -17.55 13.28 -4.23
C ILE A 19 -16.36 13.44 -5.18
N LEU A 20 -15.27 13.99 -4.64
CA LEU A 20 -13.97 13.99 -5.31
C LEU A 20 -13.42 12.57 -5.33
N PHE A 21 -13.40 11.95 -4.16
CA PHE A 21 -12.87 10.62 -3.94
C PHE A 21 -13.42 10.01 -2.66
N HIS A 22 -13.51 8.69 -2.59
CA HIS A 22 -13.63 7.98 -1.33
C HIS A 22 -12.80 6.71 -1.41
N TRP A 23 -12.39 6.22 -0.26
CA TRP A 23 -11.81 4.89 -0.13
C TRP A 23 -12.04 4.40 1.29
N LYS A 24 -11.87 3.09 1.43
CA LYS A 24 -12.17 2.35 2.64
C LYS A 24 -10.99 1.46 3.00
N GLY A 25 -10.80 1.19 4.28
CA GLY A 25 -9.67 0.44 4.81
C GLY A 25 -9.90 0.14 6.29
N ASN A 26 -8.88 -0.39 6.98
CA ASN A 26 -9.04 -0.83 8.37
C ASN A 26 -10.26 -1.77 8.53
N LEU A 27 -10.40 -2.68 7.56
CA LEU A 27 -11.48 -3.65 7.53
C LEU A 27 -11.24 -4.70 8.61
N THR A 28 -12.25 -5.07 9.38
CA THR A 28 -12.14 -6.15 10.36
C THR A 28 -13.27 -7.17 10.15
N SER A 29 -13.43 -8.11 11.09
CA SER A 29 -14.60 -8.99 11.11
C SER A 29 -15.90 -8.26 11.47
N ASN A 30 -15.85 -7.07 12.07
CA ASN A 30 -17.05 -6.37 12.54
C ASN A 30 -17.06 -4.86 12.28
N SER A 31 -16.07 -4.32 11.57
CA SER A 31 -15.95 -2.90 11.31
C SER A 31 -15.22 -2.60 10.00
N ILE A 32 -15.37 -1.37 9.51
CA ILE A 32 -14.56 -0.79 8.44
C ILE A 32 -14.53 0.72 8.61
N THR A 33 -13.43 1.35 8.20
CA THR A 33 -13.30 2.81 8.15
C THR A 33 -13.34 3.30 6.70
N MET A 34 -14.06 4.38 6.44
CA MET A 34 -14.12 5.03 5.13
C MET A 34 -13.80 6.51 5.28
N LYS A 35 -13.03 7.04 4.33
CA LYS A 35 -12.76 8.47 4.20
C LYS A 35 -13.33 8.97 2.89
N VAL A 36 -14.10 10.05 2.97
CA VAL A 36 -14.82 10.65 1.85
C VAL A 36 -14.34 12.08 1.68
N PHE A 37 -13.84 12.40 0.49
CA PHE A 37 -13.38 13.72 0.09
C PHE A 37 -14.43 14.32 -0.83
N THR A 38 -15.04 15.43 -0.41
CA THR A 38 -16.09 16.12 -1.17
C THR A 38 -15.47 17.13 -2.16
N ARG A 39 -16.22 17.50 -3.20
CA ARG A 39 -15.80 18.55 -4.17
C ARG A 39 -16.12 19.96 -3.70
N GLN A 40 -17.05 20.13 -2.77
CA GLN A 40 -17.50 21.42 -2.27
C GLN A 40 -17.52 21.43 -0.73
N GLU A 41 -17.20 22.59 -0.16
CA GLU A 41 -17.49 22.95 1.23
C GLU A 41 -18.98 23.33 1.35
N SER A 42 -19.87 22.40 1.05
CA SER A 42 -21.30 22.60 1.21
C SER A 42 -21.86 21.47 2.07
N MET A 43 -22.86 21.79 2.89
CA MET A 43 -23.56 20.81 3.73
C MET A 43 -24.20 19.77 2.82
N LEU A 44 -23.49 18.68 2.58
CA LEU A 44 -24.00 17.52 1.88
C LEU A 44 -24.52 16.57 2.95
N ASN A 45 -25.85 16.53 3.10
CA ASN A 45 -26.47 15.42 3.80
C ASN A 45 -26.36 14.21 2.87
N PHE A 46 -25.53 13.24 3.25
CA PHE A 46 -25.46 11.98 2.55
C PHE A 46 -26.03 10.86 3.41
N ARG A 47 -26.77 9.95 2.76
CA ARG A 47 -27.25 8.71 3.37
C ARG A 47 -26.46 7.56 2.78
N ILE A 48 -25.95 6.71 3.68
CA ILE A 48 -25.33 5.44 3.29
C ILE A 48 -26.32 4.33 3.62
N ILE A 49 -26.64 3.55 2.59
CA ILE A 49 -27.54 2.42 2.68
C ILE A 49 -26.69 1.15 2.64
N SER A 50 -26.56 0.46 3.78
CA SER A 50 -25.87 -0.82 3.83
C SER A 50 -26.85 -1.99 3.65
N TRP A 51 -26.60 -2.88 2.69
CA TRP A 51 -27.43 -4.05 2.43
C TRP A 51 -26.77 -5.32 3.00
N ASP A 52 -27.50 -6.10 3.82
CA ASP A 52 -27.17 -7.50 4.11
C ASP A 52 -28.05 -8.37 3.20
N LEU A 53 -27.45 -9.14 2.29
CA LEU A 53 -28.18 -9.99 1.32
C LEU A 53 -29.19 -10.95 1.99
N LYS A 54 -29.07 -11.20 3.30
CA LYS A 54 -30.03 -12.04 4.04
C LYS A 54 -31.25 -11.30 4.58
N ASN A 55 -31.23 -9.97 4.66
CA ASN A 55 -32.36 -9.14 5.13
C ASN A 55 -32.38 -7.81 4.37
N ILE A 56 -33.17 -7.76 3.30
CA ILE A 56 -33.39 -6.57 2.45
C ILE A 56 -34.02 -5.40 3.23
N GLU A 57 -34.58 -5.65 4.41
CA GLU A 57 -35.28 -4.65 5.25
C GLU A 57 -34.38 -3.92 6.27
N ASN A 58 -33.11 -4.33 6.43
CA ASN A 58 -32.23 -3.79 7.47
C ASN A 58 -31.30 -2.68 6.93
N PHE A 59 -31.86 -1.50 6.69
CA PHE A 59 -31.08 -0.30 6.40
C PHE A 59 -30.68 0.41 7.70
N SER A 60 -29.39 0.64 7.90
CA SER A 60 -28.92 1.54 8.97
C SER A 60 -28.55 2.89 8.38
N LEU A 61 -29.33 3.92 8.73
CA LEU A 61 -28.91 5.31 8.54
C LEU A 61 -27.78 5.60 9.52
N LEU A 62 -26.58 5.83 9.02
CA LEU A 62 -25.50 6.35 9.84
C LEU A 62 -25.61 7.86 9.88
N ASN A 63 -25.93 8.40 11.07
CA ASN A 63 -25.86 9.83 11.31
C ASN A 63 -24.39 10.25 11.26
N VAL A 64 -24.06 11.07 10.28
CA VAL A 64 -22.75 11.66 10.13
C VAL A 64 -22.75 12.92 10.97
N ASN A 65 -21.90 12.98 12.00
CA ASN A 65 -21.62 14.26 12.64
C ASN A 65 -21.03 15.17 11.57
N GLN A 66 -21.74 16.24 11.21
CA GLN A 66 -21.27 17.23 10.25
C GLN A 66 -19.89 17.72 10.71
N SER A 67 -18.86 17.32 9.96
CA SER A 67 -17.60 18.02 9.94
C SER A 67 -17.64 18.96 8.74
N ASN A 68 -17.25 20.22 8.94
CA ASN A 68 -16.99 21.13 7.82
C ASN A 68 -15.62 20.82 7.17
N GLU A 69 -14.88 19.84 7.68
CA GLU A 69 -13.52 19.50 7.25
C GLU A 69 -13.50 18.25 6.37
N SER A 70 -12.72 18.30 5.29
CA SER A 70 -12.44 17.18 4.39
C SER A 70 -11.11 16.50 4.78
N PRO A 71 -11.07 15.17 4.97
CA PRO A 71 -12.13 14.21 4.66
C PRO A 71 -13.18 14.03 5.76
N ILE A 72 -14.38 13.65 5.33
CA ILE A 72 -15.42 13.09 6.19
C ILE A 72 -15.01 11.65 6.55
N ILE A 73 -14.93 11.36 7.85
CA ILE A 73 -14.55 10.04 8.37
C ILE A 73 -15.81 9.27 8.79
N LEU A 74 -15.94 8.05 8.28
CA LEU A 74 -17.07 7.17 8.54
C LEU A 74 -16.57 5.87 9.14
N GLN A 75 -17.11 5.52 10.30
CA GLN A 75 -16.77 4.28 11.00
C GLN A 75 -18.01 3.41 11.13
N PHE A 76 -17.98 2.27 10.47
CA PHE A 76 -19.01 1.25 10.57
C PHE A 76 -18.56 0.26 11.63
N GLN A 77 -19.43 -0.04 12.60
CA GLN A 77 -19.15 -0.96 13.70
C GLN A 77 -20.30 -1.96 13.85
N ASN A 78 -20.10 -3.00 14.67
CA ASN A 78 -21.10 -4.05 14.93
C ASN A 78 -21.58 -4.77 13.65
N LEU A 79 -20.74 -4.83 12.62
CA LEU A 79 -20.99 -5.59 11.41
C LEU A 79 -20.87 -7.09 11.70
N LYS A 80 -21.56 -7.90 10.91
CA LYS A 80 -21.46 -9.36 11.00
C LYS A 80 -20.15 -9.82 10.33
N PRO A 81 -19.42 -10.79 10.90
CA PRO A 81 -18.28 -11.42 10.25
C PRO A 81 -18.63 -12.11 8.94
N ASN A 82 -17.66 -12.19 8.03
CA ASN A 82 -17.74 -12.88 6.74
C ASN A 82 -19.01 -12.53 5.93
N THR A 83 -19.43 -11.26 5.99
CA THR A 83 -20.69 -10.79 5.39
C THR A 83 -20.38 -9.77 4.32
N GLN A 84 -21.02 -9.93 3.16
CA GLN A 84 -20.95 -8.98 2.06
C GLN A 84 -21.89 -7.81 2.36
N TYR A 85 -21.35 -6.60 2.29
CA TYR A 85 -22.07 -5.34 2.40
C TYR A 85 -21.99 -4.59 1.08
N PHE A 86 -23.09 -3.95 0.70
CA PHE A 86 -23.16 -3.00 -0.42
C PHE A 86 -23.47 -1.62 0.12
N TYR A 87 -23.00 -0.57 -0.53
CA TYR A 87 -23.33 0.80 -0.18
C TYR A 87 -23.41 1.72 -1.40
N ILE A 88 -24.26 2.73 -1.29
CA ILE A 88 -24.40 3.85 -2.23
C ILE A 88 -24.27 5.16 -1.45
N PHE A 89 -23.99 6.25 -2.17
CA PHE A 89 -24.10 7.60 -1.64
C PHE A 89 -25.34 8.27 -2.22
N GLU A 90 -26.21 8.77 -1.35
CA GLU A 90 -27.37 9.57 -1.74
C GLU A 90 -27.15 11.01 -1.33
N PHE A 91 -27.41 11.99 -2.20
CA PHE A 91 -27.23 13.42 -1.93
C PHE A 91 -28.54 14.17 -2.11
N TYR A 92 -28.86 15.07 -1.18
CA TYR A 92 -30.05 15.91 -1.25
C TYR A 92 -29.69 17.39 -1.15
N ASP A 93 -30.32 18.23 -1.98
CA ASP A 93 -30.25 19.68 -1.86
C ASP A 93 -31.12 20.16 -0.67
N ILE A 94 -30.52 20.97 0.21
CA ILE A 94 -31.08 21.27 1.54
C ILE A 94 -32.16 22.36 1.49
N GLU A 95 -32.22 23.18 0.44
CA GLU A 95 -33.14 24.33 0.43
C GLU A 95 -34.64 23.97 0.43
N ASN A 96 -35.01 22.69 0.23
CA ASN A 96 -36.41 22.24 0.15
C ASN A 96 -36.80 21.05 1.07
N ILE A 97 -35.97 20.68 2.04
CA ILE A 97 -36.26 19.53 2.92
C ILE A 97 -37.18 19.92 4.07
N THR A 98 -38.49 19.67 3.92
CA THR A 98 -39.45 19.73 5.03
C THR A 98 -39.52 18.38 5.76
N SER A 99 -39.85 18.40 7.07
CA SER A 99 -40.15 17.18 7.85
C SER A 99 -41.28 16.33 7.26
N LYS A 100 -42.14 16.95 6.44
CA LYS A 100 -43.18 16.29 5.64
C LYS A 100 -42.59 15.53 4.44
N TYR A 101 -41.57 16.06 3.77
CA TYR A 101 -40.86 15.39 2.66
C TYR A 101 -40.12 14.14 3.16
N LEU A 102 -39.41 14.24 4.29
CA LEU A 102 -38.71 13.10 4.91
C LEU A 102 -39.65 11.94 5.28
N ARG A 103 -40.86 12.25 5.78
CA ARG A 103 -41.91 11.25 6.01
C ARG A 103 -42.51 10.68 4.72
N THR A 104 -42.53 11.45 3.64
CA THR A 104 -43.10 11.01 2.35
C THR A 104 -42.16 10.08 1.61
N VAL A 105 -40.85 10.32 1.65
CA VAL A 105 -39.82 9.39 1.12
C VAL A 105 -39.86 8.08 1.91
N TYR A 106 -39.81 8.15 3.24
CA TYR A 106 -39.84 6.97 4.13
C TYR A 106 -41.12 6.12 3.99
N ASN A 107 -42.27 6.76 3.69
CA ASN A 107 -43.54 6.04 3.50
C ASN A 107 -43.78 5.57 2.06
N LYS A 108 -43.08 6.12 1.05
CA LYS A 108 -43.14 5.66 -0.35
C LYS A 108 -42.30 4.40 -0.62
N GLU A 109 -41.33 4.10 0.25
CA GLU A 109 -40.48 2.89 0.18
C GLU A 109 -41.24 1.58 0.41
N LYS A 110 -42.51 1.60 0.84
CA LYS A 110 -43.33 0.38 0.96
C LYS A 110 -43.99 -0.10 -0.32
N ASP A 111 -44.08 0.74 -1.36
CA ASP A 111 -44.81 0.44 -2.60
C ASP A 111 -43.97 0.66 -3.88
N TYR A 112 -42.66 0.91 -3.77
CA TYR A 112 -41.78 1.06 -4.94
C TYR A 112 -41.00 -0.23 -5.23
N GLU A 113 -41.30 -0.87 -6.35
CA GLU A 113 -40.25 -1.52 -7.14
C GLU A 113 -39.19 -0.44 -7.41
N PHE A 114 -37.97 -0.64 -6.90
CA PHE A 114 -36.83 0.23 -7.15
C PHE A 114 -36.66 0.36 -8.68
N THR A 115 -37.15 1.45 -9.26
CA THR A 115 -36.82 1.79 -10.63
C THR A 115 -35.38 2.25 -10.64
N THR A 116 -34.57 1.59 -11.45
CA THR A 116 -33.13 1.79 -11.65
C THR A 116 -32.82 3.12 -12.35
N GLU A 117 -33.61 4.16 -12.13
CA GLU A 117 -33.48 5.46 -12.83
C GLU A 117 -32.44 6.41 -12.20
N PHE A 118 -31.80 6.01 -11.10
CA PHE A 118 -30.65 6.74 -10.56
C PHE A 118 -29.35 5.95 -10.83
N ASP A 119 -28.56 6.43 -11.79
CA ASP A 119 -27.21 5.94 -12.16
C ASP A 119 -26.16 6.22 -11.05
N GLN A 120 -26.48 5.95 -9.78
CA GLN A 120 -25.50 6.08 -8.70
C GLN A 120 -24.60 4.84 -8.65
N PRO A 121 -23.27 5.01 -8.55
CA PRO A 121 -22.38 3.87 -8.44
C PRO A 121 -22.62 3.14 -7.11
N MET A 122 -22.82 1.83 -7.20
CA MET A 122 -22.87 0.94 -6.05
C MET A 122 -21.48 0.37 -5.76
N PHE A 123 -21.08 0.44 -4.49
CA PHE A 123 -19.82 -0.09 -4.00
C PHE A 123 -20.08 -1.20 -2.98
N SER A 124 -19.02 -1.93 -2.62
CA SER A 124 -19.18 -3.06 -1.72
C SER A 124 -17.89 -3.37 -0.95
N PHE A 125 -18.03 -4.11 0.16
CA PHE A 125 -16.92 -4.73 0.88
C PHE A 125 -17.42 -5.99 1.59
N LYS A 126 -16.51 -6.88 1.96
CA LYS A 126 -16.82 -8.09 2.72
C LYS A 126 -16.02 -8.11 4.00
N THR A 127 -16.68 -8.14 5.16
CA THR A 127 -16.00 -8.27 6.46
C THR A 127 -15.22 -9.58 6.55
N PHE A 128 -14.17 -9.58 7.37
CA PHE A 128 -13.35 -10.76 7.60
C PHE A 128 -14.06 -11.83 8.44
N GLY A 129 -13.53 -13.04 8.42
CA GLY A 129 -13.91 -14.10 9.36
C GLY A 129 -13.50 -13.76 10.79
N LEU A 130 -14.12 -14.44 11.75
CA LEU A 130 -13.83 -14.26 13.17
C LEU A 130 -12.36 -14.57 13.49
N ILE A 131 -11.76 -13.74 14.33
CA ILE A 131 -10.42 -13.96 14.87
C ILE A 131 -10.36 -15.33 15.58
N GLY A 132 -9.25 -16.05 15.40
CA GLY A 132 -9.03 -17.38 15.98
C GLY A 132 -9.72 -18.53 15.24
N GLN A 133 -10.59 -18.25 14.27
CA GLN A 133 -11.30 -19.27 13.49
C GLN A 133 -10.69 -19.48 12.11
N PRO A 134 -10.75 -20.71 11.56
CA PRO A 134 -10.33 -20.95 10.18
C PRO A 134 -11.07 -20.04 9.20
N TYR A 135 -10.32 -19.31 8.38
CA TYR A 135 -10.89 -18.39 7.42
C TYR A 135 -10.02 -18.27 6.16
N THR A 136 -10.60 -18.63 5.02
CA THR A 136 -9.97 -18.43 3.71
C THR A 136 -10.26 -17.04 3.18
N PHE A 137 -9.22 -16.31 2.82
CA PHE A 137 -9.31 -14.98 2.20
C PHE A 137 -8.18 -14.77 1.22
N ASN A 138 -8.31 -13.76 0.37
CA ASN A 138 -7.23 -13.32 -0.50
C ASN A 138 -7.13 -11.80 -0.54
N PHE A 139 -5.92 -11.32 -0.82
CA PHE A 139 -5.64 -9.93 -1.09
C PHE A 139 -4.67 -9.81 -2.25
N SER A 140 -4.74 -8.70 -2.97
CA SER A 140 -3.76 -8.38 -4.01
C SER A 140 -2.82 -7.31 -3.50
N ALA A 141 -1.54 -7.39 -3.83
CA ALA A 141 -0.51 -6.48 -3.37
C ALA A 141 0.38 -6.03 -4.54
N SER A 142 0.75 -4.76 -4.54
CA SER A 142 1.73 -4.18 -5.45
C SER A 142 2.11 -2.78 -4.95
N GLY A 143 3.16 -2.20 -5.52
CA GLY A 143 3.54 -0.80 -5.29
C GLY A 143 4.09 -0.15 -6.56
N CYS A 144 4.71 1.01 -6.38
CA CYS A 144 5.45 1.69 -7.44
C CYS A 144 4.56 2.12 -8.61
N ALA A 145 3.55 2.93 -8.31
CA ALA A 145 2.66 3.54 -9.29
C ALA A 145 3.17 4.94 -9.68
N ARG A 146 3.24 5.25 -10.97
CA ARG A 146 3.45 6.65 -11.40
C ARG A 146 2.37 7.54 -10.79
N THR A 147 2.75 8.77 -10.43
CA THR A 147 1.80 9.80 -9.99
C THR A 147 0.70 9.97 -11.02
N ALA A 148 -0.56 9.87 -10.59
CA ALA A 148 -1.74 9.91 -11.45
C ALA A 148 -1.69 8.88 -12.62
N SER A 149 -1.21 7.66 -12.35
CA SER A 149 -1.13 6.60 -13.37
C SER A 149 -2.52 6.27 -13.90
N ILE A 150 -2.66 6.25 -15.23
CA ILE A 150 -3.86 5.84 -15.96
C ILE A 150 -3.74 4.40 -16.49
N SER A 151 -2.84 3.59 -15.93
CA SER A 151 -2.64 2.22 -16.40
C SER A 151 -3.90 1.37 -16.18
N ASN A 152 -4.21 0.47 -17.12
CA ASN A 152 -5.31 -0.49 -16.96
C ASN A 152 -5.05 -1.54 -15.87
N ILE A 153 -3.83 -1.61 -15.32
CA ILE A 153 -3.49 -2.58 -14.28
C ILE A 153 -4.41 -2.49 -13.06
N PHE A 154 -4.87 -1.27 -12.72
CA PHE A 154 -5.80 -1.07 -11.60
C PHE A 154 -7.17 -1.73 -11.85
N LEU A 155 -7.61 -1.79 -13.11
CA LEU A 155 -8.82 -2.50 -13.51
C LEU A 155 -8.58 -4.01 -13.52
N ASP A 156 -7.45 -4.45 -14.09
CA ASP A 156 -7.06 -5.86 -14.16
C ASP A 156 -6.99 -6.49 -12.76
N ILE A 157 -6.42 -5.79 -11.77
CA ILE A 157 -6.35 -6.29 -10.37
C ILE A 157 -7.74 -6.63 -9.85
N TYR A 158 -8.67 -5.68 -9.93
CA TYR A 158 -10.03 -5.86 -9.42
C TYR A 158 -10.76 -6.98 -10.17
N GLN A 159 -10.70 -6.97 -11.50
CA GLN A 159 -11.47 -7.88 -12.37
C GLN A 159 -10.90 -9.30 -12.41
N ASN A 160 -9.58 -9.47 -12.25
CA ASN A 160 -8.93 -10.77 -12.37
C ASN A 160 -8.85 -11.53 -11.04
N THR A 161 -8.84 -10.82 -9.90
CA THR A 161 -8.57 -11.46 -8.59
C THR A 161 -9.66 -11.27 -7.55
N TYR A 162 -10.58 -10.31 -7.74
CA TYR A 162 -11.64 -9.99 -6.79
C TYR A 162 -11.15 -9.96 -5.33
N PRO A 163 -10.09 -9.17 -5.03
CA PRO A 163 -9.43 -9.25 -3.74
C PRO A 163 -10.32 -8.69 -2.64
N GLN A 164 -10.27 -9.30 -1.46
CA GLN A 164 -11.04 -8.80 -0.32
C GLN A 164 -10.50 -7.44 0.18
N PHE A 165 -9.22 -7.20 -0.03
CA PHE A 165 -8.56 -5.90 0.09
C PHE A 165 -7.34 -5.84 -0.83
N PHE A 166 -6.89 -4.64 -1.17
CA PHE A 166 -5.64 -4.40 -1.88
C PHE A 166 -4.61 -3.78 -0.94
N PHE A 167 -3.39 -4.32 -0.93
CA PHE A 167 -2.26 -3.78 -0.17
C PHE A 167 -1.38 -2.93 -1.09
N MET A 168 -1.43 -1.60 -0.94
CA MET A 168 -0.48 -0.69 -1.56
C MET A 168 0.81 -0.71 -0.73
N LEU A 169 1.87 -1.27 -1.29
CA LEU A 169 3.13 -1.56 -0.57
C LEU A 169 4.10 -0.37 -0.50
N GLY A 170 3.67 0.79 -0.98
CA GLY A 170 4.48 2.01 -1.07
C GLY A 170 4.60 2.50 -2.51
N ASP A 171 5.15 3.69 -2.64
CA ASP A 171 5.22 4.48 -3.85
C ASP A 171 3.85 4.61 -4.53
N LEU A 172 2.86 5.09 -3.76
CA LEU A 172 1.56 5.53 -4.25
C LEU A 172 1.71 6.64 -5.30
N HIS A 173 2.73 7.50 -5.13
CA HIS A 173 3.13 8.52 -6.09
C HIS A 173 4.66 8.73 -6.13
N TYR A 174 5.13 9.43 -7.16
CA TYR A 174 6.55 9.81 -7.35
C TYR A 174 6.68 11.31 -7.52
N ARG A 175 6.20 12.05 -6.51
CA ARG A 175 6.34 13.51 -6.49
C ARG A 175 7.69 13.97 -5.98
N ASP A 176 8.41 13.11 -5.25
CA ASP A 176 9.75 13.39 -4.74
C ASP A 176 9.81 14.69 -3.94
N ILE A 177 8.83 14.89 -3.06
CA ILE A 177 8.68 16.13 -2.30
C ILE A 177 9.84 16.25 -1.32
N ASN A 178 10.55 17.38 -1.32
CA ASN A 178 11.74 17.59 -0.49
C ASN A 178 11.65 18.86 0.36
N THR A 179 10.42 19.35 0.55
CA THR A 179 10.06 20.56 1.28
C THR A 179 8.97 20.23 2.28
N ASP A 180 9.06 20.79 3.49
CA ASP A 180 8.01 20.67 4.51
C ASP A 180 6.78 21.47 4.09
N SER A 181 5.94 20.89 3.23
CA SER A 181 4.86 21.57 2.51
C SER A 181 3.58 20.75 2.48
N ILE A 182 2.58 21.16 3.27
CA ILE A 182 1.24 20.56 3.25
C ILE A 182 0.67 20.54 1.83
N ASP A 183 0.79 21.65 1.10
CA ASP A 183 0.19 21.82 -0.21
C ASP A 183 0.77 20.87 -1.26
N GLU A 184 2.06 20.55 -1.19
CA GLU A 184 2.69 19.63 -2.14
C GLU A 184 2.21 18.19 -1.93
N PHE A 185 2.11 17.74 -0.68
CA PHE A 185 1.59 16.41 -0.34
C PHE A 185 0.09 16.30 -0.62
N ASP A 186 -0.69 17.33 -0.24
CA ASP A 186 -2.12 17.42 -0.53
C ASP A 186 -2.37 17.35 -2.04
N PHE A 187 -1.57 18.07 -2.84
CA PHE A 187 -1.61 17.99 -4.29
C PHE A 187 -1.26 16.59 -4.81
N ALA A 188 -0.25 15.92 -4.24
CA ALA A 188 0.14 14.57 -4.64
C ALA A 188 -1.00 13.55 -4.46
N TYR A 189 -1.67 13.57 -3.30
CA TYR A 189 -2.86 12.75 -3.05
C TYR A 189 -4.00 13.09 -4.02
N LYS A 190 -4.29 14.38 -4.22
CA LYS A 190 -5.34 14.83 -5.17
C LYS A 190 -5.05 14.41 -6.61
N GLN A 191 -3.79 14.35 -7.02
CA GLN A 191 -3.40 13.83 -8.34
C GLN A 191 -3.71 12.34 -8.48
N VAL A 192 -3.39 11.54 -7.47
CA VAL A 192 -3.73 10.10 -7.45
C VAL A 192 -5.25 9.92 -7.47
N PHE A 193 -5.98 10.68 -6.68
CA PHE A 193 -7.45 10.64 -6.63
C PHE A 193 -8.09 11.12 -7.94
N GLY A 194 -7.46 12.05 -8.64
CA GLY A 194 -7.89 12.52 -9.95
C GLY A 194 -7.63 11.53 -11.09
N SER A 195 -6.81 10.50 -10.89
CA SER A 195 -6.58 9.47 -11.89
C SER A 195 -7.76 8.50 -11.96
N THR A 196 -8.31 8.31 -13.16
CA THR A 196 -9.50 7.48 -13.39
C THR A 196 -9.28 6.02 -13.00
N THR A 197 -8.14 5.41 -13.36
CA THR A 197 -7.90 3.98 -13.13
C THR A 197 -7.44 3.69 -11.70
N GLN A 198 -6.58 4.53 -11.12
CA GLN A 198 -6.20 4.42 -9.70
C GLN A 198 -7.42 4.58 -8.81
N ARG A 199 -8.20 5.64 -9.06
CA ARG A 199 -9.44 5.91 -8.34
C ARG A 199 -10.40 4.72 -8.40
N TYR A 200 -10.53 4.09 -9.56
CA TYR A 200 -11.40 2.93 -9.76
C TYR A 200 -11.06 1.79 -8.78
N LEU A 201 -9.80 1.33 -8.73
CA LEU A 201 -9.42 0.25 -7.80
C LEU A 201 -9.67 0.67 -6.35
N TYR A 202 -9.20 1.85 -5.95
CA TYR A 202 -9.24 2.29 -4.55
C TYR A 202 -10.65 2.58 -4.02
N GLN A 203 -11.60 2.87 -4.90
CA GLN A 203 -13.02 2.97 -4.55
C GLN A 203 -13.71 1.61 -4.47
N GLN A 204 -13.29 0.63 -5.28
CA GLN A 204 -13.95 -0.67 -5.35
C GLN A 204 -13.57 -1.59 -4.19
N VAL A 205 -12.30 -1.65 -3.79
CA VAL A 205 -11.83 -2.56 -2.74
C VAL A 205 -11.31 -1.81 -1.51
N PRO A 206 -11.39 -2.41 -0.31
CA PRO A 206 -10.66 -1.91 0.86
C PRO A 206 -9.16 -1.84 0.58
N ILE A 207 -8.50 -0.79 1.08
CA ILE A 207 -7.09 -0.50 0.87
C ILE A 207 -6.37 -0.55 2.21
N GLU A 208 -5.37 -1.41 2.28
CA GLU A 208 -4.29 -1.32 3.25
C GLU A 208 -3.10 -0.64 2.57
N TYR A 209 -2.49 0.34 3.22
CA TYR A 209 -1.39 1.11 2.65
C TYR A 209 -0.23 1.21 3.64
N GLN A 210 0.98 1.26 3.13
CA GLN A 210 2.16 1.75 3.83
C GLN A 210 2.92 2.63 2.84
N PHE A 211 3.50 3.73 3.27
CA PHE A 211 4.34 4.51 2.37
C PHE A 211 5.68 3.81 2.09
N ASP A 212 6.34 4.21 1.00
CA ASP A 212 7.79 4.10 0.87
C ASP A 212 8.44 5.47 0.66
N ASP A 213 9.69 5.54 0.23
CA ASP A 213 10.47 6.77 0.16
C ASP A 213 9.83 7.85 -0.73
N HIS A 214 9.23 7.50 -1.87
CA HIS A 214 8.63 8.50 -2.78
C HIS A 214 7.28 9.05 -2.31
N ASP A 215 6.63 8.37 -1.36
CA ASP A 215 5.48 8.88 -0.64
C ASP A 215 5.88 9.70 0.59
N PHE A 216 7.08 9.45 1.10
CA PHE A 216 7.59 10.04 2.33
C PHE A 216 8.41 11.30 2.07
N GLY A 217 9.11 11.38 0.94
CA GLY A 217 9.92 12.51 0.53
C GLY A 217 10.49 12.33 -0.88
N LYS A 218 11.76 12.70 -1.06
CA LYS A 218 12.56 12.39 -2.26
C LYS A 218 12.96 10.91 -2.30
N ASN A 219 13.46 10.45 -3.45
CA ASN A 219 14.19 9.19 -3.57
C ASN A 219 15.18 8.96 -2.41
N ASP A 220 15.11 7.77 -1.82
CA ASP A 220 15.84 7.31 -0.63
C ASP A 220 15.59 8.17 0.63
N ALA A 221 14.46 8.88 0.74
CA ALA A 221 14.11 9.59 1.97
C ALA A 221 14.03 8.64 3.17
N ASP A 222 14.55 9.09 4.31
CA ASP A 222 14.59 8.38 5.58
C ASP A 222 14.13 9.29 6.72
N GLY A 223 14.30 8.86 7.97
CA GLY A 223 13.84 9.61 9.14
C GLY A 223 14.47 10.99 9.30
N ASN A 224 15.56 11.30 8.59
CA ASN A 224 16.20 12.62 8.56
C ASN A 224 15.61 13.55 7.48
N SER A 225 14.64 13.08 6.69
CA SER A 225 13.99 13.90 5.67
C SER A 225 13.31 15.12 6.29
N PRO A 226 13.43 16.33 5.68
CA PRO A 226 12.67 17.50 6.14
C PRO A 226 11.16 17.29 6.06
N THR A 227 10.71 16.30 5.28
CA THR A 227 9.30 15.98 5.09
C THR A 227 8.73 14.96 6.08
N ARG A 228 9.53 14.37 6.98
CA ARG A 228 9.09 13.27 7.87
C ARG A 228 7.77 13.56 8.57
N ASN A 229 7.69 14.71 9.23
CA ASN A 229 6.53 15.04 10.07
C ASN A 229 5.29 15.27 9.19
N ILE A 230 5.46 15.95 8.06
CA ILE A 230 4.35 16.26 7.16
C ILE A 230 3.87 15.05 6.35
N ALA A 231 4.77 14.16 5.94
CA ALA A 231 4.40 12.90 5.29
C ALA A 231 3.54 12.04 6.23
N ASN A 232 3.93 11.93 7.50
CA ASN A 232 3.12 11.27 8.51
C ASN A 232 1.77 11.98 8.69
N LEU A 233 1.73 13.29 8.93
CA LEU A 233 0.48 14.03 9.09
C LEU A 233 -0.49 13.82 7.91
N LEU A 234 0.02 13.82 6.68
CA LEU A 234 -0.81 13.69 5.49
C LEU A 234 -1.24 12.25 5.24
N TYR A 235 -0.40 11.26 5.59
CA TYR A 235 -0.85 9.86 5.68
C TYR A 235 -2.06 9.75 6.62
N TRP A 236 -1.97 10.39 7.79
CA TRP A 236 -3.05 10.40 8.78
C TRP A 236 -4.32 11.07 8.29
N LYS A 237 -4.20 12.18 7.56
CA LYS A 237 -5.33 12.85 6.93
C LYS A 237 -5.96 11.95 5.87
N TYR A 238 -5.17 11.40 4.97
CA TYR A 238 -5.69 10.80 3.74
C TYR A 238 -6.12 9.34 3.87
N VAL A 239 -5.40 8.52 4.64
CA VAL A 239 -5.48 7.05 4.57
C VAL A 239 -6.51 6.50 5.56
N PRO A 240 -7.41 5.56 5.19
CA PRO A 240 -8.39 4.97 6.09
C PRO A 240 -7.71 3.88 6.93
N HIS A 241 -7.03 4.28 7.99
CA HIS A 241 -6.28 3.40 8.89
C HIS A 241 -6.97 3.25 10.27
N GLY A 242 -6.61 2.18 11.00
CA GLY A 242 -6.87 2.05 12.44
C GLY A 242 -5.96 2.96 13.25
N ASN A 243 -5.91 2.88 14.59
CA ASN A 243 -5.03 3.78 15.32
C ASN A 243 -3.56 3.41 15.04
N LEU A 244 -2.77 4.33 14.45
CA LEU A 244 -1.34 4.12 14.17
C LEU A 244 -0.45 4.55 15.35
N HIS A 245 -1.04 4.85 16.51
CA HIS A 245 -0.32 5.48 17.61
C HIS A 245 0.59 4.51 18.38
N ASN A 246 1.77 5.02 18.73
CA ASN A 246 2.79 4.37 19.55
C ASN A 246 2.25 3.75 20.85
N TYR A 247 2.68 2.51 21.02
CA TYR A 247 2.68 1.65 22.19
C TYR A 247 2.52 2.34 23.57
N GLN A 248 1.41 2.03 24.24
CA GLN A 248 1.46 1.41 25.56
C GLN A 248 0.52 0.21 25.57
N PRO A 249 0.97 -0.98 26.02
CA PRO A 249 0.14 -2.15 26.14
C PRO A 249 -0.84 -1.93 27.29
N LEU A 250 -2.07 -1.54 26.99
CA LEU A 250 -3.16 -1.64 27.97
C LEU A 250 -3.77 -3.02 27.82
N ILE A 251 -3.41 -3.92 28.74
CA ILE A 251 -4.14 -5.17 28.93
C ILE A 251 -5.52 -4.79 29.46
N GLN A 252 -6.55 -4.90 28.61
CA GLN A 252 -7.89 -5.35 28.97
C GLN A 252 -8.76 -5.37 27.71
N ASP A 253 -8.62 -6.46 26.96
CA ASP A 253 -9.71 -6.99 26.15
C ASP A 253 -9.72 -8.50 26.42
N GLU A 254 -10.81 -9.07 26.94
CA GLU A 254 -10.82 -10.47 27.41
C GLU A 254 -10.58 -11.48 26.27
N GLU A 255 -10.85 -11.09 25.02
CA GLU A 255 -10.65 -11.92 23.82
C GLU A 255 -9.25 -11.80 23.18
N LEU A 256 -8.54 -10.68 23.38
CA LEU A 256 -7.22 -10.38 22.79
C LEU A 256 -6.15 -9.99 23.82
N ALA A 257 -6.35 -10.31 25.10
CA ALA A 257 -5.50 -9.92 26.24
C ALA A 257 -3.99 -10.21 26.07
N GLN A 258 -3.63 -11.08 25.12
CA GLN A 258 -2.26 -11.48 24.84
C GLN A 258 -1.53 -10.52 23.90
N PHE A 259 -2.22 -9.74 23.06
CA PHE A 259 -1.60 -8.80 22.12
C PHE A 259 -1.64 -7.36 22.66
N PRO A 260 -0.59 -6.53 22.43
CA PRO A 260 -0.60 -5.12 22.80
C PRO A 260 -1.78 -4.38 22.15
N GLN A 261 -2.61 -3.74 22.96
CA GLN A 261 -3.74 -2.95 22.46
C GLN A 261 -3.29 -1.64 21.82
N GLU A 262 -4.11 -1.14 20.90
CA GLU A 262 -3.99 0.21 20.34
C GLU A 262 -4.22 1.27 21.44
N VAL A 263 -3.36 2.29 21.50
CA VAL A 263 -3.55 3.43 22.42
C VAL A 263 -4.69 4.30 21.90
N LYS A 264 -5.77 4.40 22.68
CA LYS A 264 -6.95 5.21 22.35
C LYS A 264 -6.85 6.70 22.74
N ASN A 265 -5.81 7.11 23.48
CA ASN A 265 -5.70 8.47 24.02
C ASN A 265 -4.67 9.32 23.28
N ILE A 266 -5.18 10.28 22.51
CA ILE A 266 -4.48 11.19 21.59
C ILE A 266 -3.72 12.31 22.33
N ASP A 267 -4.21 12.75 23.48
CA ASP A 267 -3.80 14.04 24.08
C ASP A 267 -2.43 14.06 24.76
N SER A 268 -1.71 12.93 24.82
CA SER A 268 -0.38 12.84 25.47
C SER A 268 0.75 12.39 24.52
N ILE A 269 0.48 12.25 23.23
CA ILE A 269 1.43 11.71 22.26
C ILE A 269 2.12 12.87 21.53
N ASN A 270 3.44 12.95 21.66
CA ASN A 270 4.25 13.93 20.93
C ASN A 270 4.21 13.58 19.43
N GLU A 271 3.67 14.50 18.61
CA GLU A 271 3.43 14.33 17.16
C GLU A 271 4.68 13.88 16.38
N GLU A 272 5.87 14.18 16.89
CA GLU A 272 7.17 13.88 16.27
C GLU A 272 7.56 12.40 16.24
N ASN A 273 6.84 11.50 16.93
CA ASN A 273 7.20 10.08 17.03
C ASN A 273 6.19 9.13 16.36
N ILE A 274 5.28 9.62 15.53
CA ILE A 274 4.19 8.80 15.00
C ILE A 274 4.62 8.13 13.68
N GLY A 275 4.71 6.79 13.66
CA GLY A 275 4.91 6.01 12.44
C GLY A 275 3.63 5.33 11.95
N THR A 276 3.71 4.59 10.85
CA THR A 276 2.55 3.91 10.22
C THR A 276 2.48 2.40 10.47
N TYR A 277 3.39 1.88 11.30
CA TYR A 277 3.49 0.46 11.62
C TYR A 277 2.28 -0.03 12.43
N ARG A 278 1.82 -1.25 12.12
CA ARG A 278 0.60 -1.84 12.72
C ARG A 278 0.54 -3.34 12.48
N TYR A 279 -0.40 -4.01 13.15
CA TYR A 279 -0.76 -5.39 12.82
C TYR A 279 -2.27 -5.53 12.67
N GLN A 280 -2.69 -6.56 11.95
CA GLN A 280 -4.09 -6.98 11.85
C GLN A 280 -4.18 -8.49 11.93
N ILE A 281 -5.24 -9.00 12.56
CA ILE A 281 -5.52 -10.43 12.64
C ILE A 281 -6.78 -10.74 11.84
N ILE A 282 -6.67 -11.70 10.93
CA ILE A 282 -7.73 -12.17 10.04
C ILE A 282 -7.83 -13.68 10.20
N GLY A 283 -8.91 -14.16 10.83
CA GLY A 283 -9.00 -15.58 11.18
C GLY A 283 -7.82 -15.98 12.08
N ARG A 284 -7.01 -16.93 11.59
CA ARG A 284 -5.78 -17.41 12.24
C ARG A 284 -4.48 -16.85 11.64
N THR A 285 -4.58 -15.80 10.82
CA THR A 285 -3.44 -15.14 10.18
C THR A 285 -3.20 -13.78 10.82
N ILE A 286 -1.95 -13.49 11.16
CA ILE A 286 -1.52 -12.13 11.52
C ILE A 286 -0.77 -11.50 10.35
N ILE A 287 -1.15 -10.28 9.99
CA ILE A 287 -0.44 -9.44 9.02
C ILE A 287 0.25 -8.34 9.83
N ILE A 288 1.57 -8.26 9.72
CA ILE A 288 2.42 -7.29 10.45
C ILE A 288 3.02 -6.35 9.43
N THR A 289 2.77 -5.05 9.58
CA THR A 289 3.24 -3.99 8.68
C THR A 289 4.23 -3.11 9.41
N VAL A 290 5.44 -2.97 8.87
CA VAL A 290 6.49 -2.12 9.44
C VAL A 290 6.65 -0.84 8.64
N ASP A 291 6.86 0.27 9.35
CA ASP A 291 7.29 1.54 8.80
C ASP A 291 8.81 1.54 8.70
N LEU A 292 9.35 1.75 7.50
CA LEU A 292 10.80 1.73 7.23
C LEU A 292 11.38 3.11 6.96
N ARG A 293 10.59 4.18 7.14
CA ARG A 293 10.98 5.55 6.79
C ARG A 293 10.98 6.47 7.98
N THR A 294 9.92 6.47 8.79
CA THR A 294 9.76 7.44 9.90
C THR A 294 10.95 7.46 10.86
N PHE A 295 11.44 6.28 11.23
CA PHE A 295 12.46 6.14 12.27
C PHE A 295 13.84 5.76 11.74
N GLN A 296 13.95 5.54 10.43
CA GLN A 296 15.18 5.07 9.82
C GLN A 296 16.33 6.07 10.06
N ASN A 297 17.47 5.56 10.50
CA ASN A 297 18.69 6.32 10.81
C ASN A 297 18.58 7.39 11.92
N LEU A 298 17.46 7.47 12.65
CA LEU A 298 17.33 8.41 13.78
C LEU A 298 18.00 7.94 15.06
N GLU A 299 18.12 6.62 15.20
CA GLU A 299 18.66 5.99 16.38
C GLU A 299 19.76 5.00 16.05
N VAL A 300 20.66 4.85 17.01
CA VAL A 300 21.75 3.89 16.99
C VAL A 300 21.45 2.87 18.08
N LEU A 301 21.25 1.62 17.69
CA LEU A 301 20.82 0.55 18.56
C LEU A 301 21.75 -0.66 18.42
N GLY A 302 22.27 -1.14 19.54
CA GLY A 302 22.91 -2.45 19.59
C GLY A 302 21.92 -3.60 19.48
N ASP A 303 22.47 -4.82 19.47
CA ASP A 303 21.70 -6.03 19.70
C ASP A 303 21.18 -6.09 21.16
N GLN A 304 20.35 -7.08 21.45
CA GLN A 304 19.77 -7.29 22.79
C GLN A 304 20.80 -7.57 23.89
N PHE A 305 22.06 -7.83 23.54
CA PHE A 305 23.17 -8.08 24.46
C PHE A 305 24.13 -6.87 24.58
N GLY A 306 23.82 -5.75 23.90
CA GLY A 306 24.66 -4.56 23.87
C GLY A 306 25.85 -4.66 22.92
N ASN A 307 25.95 -5.72 22.11
CA ASN A 307 26.91 -5.74 21.01
C ASN A 307 26.45 -4.78 19.91
N PHE A 308 27.39 -4.25 19.15
CA PHE A 308 27.09 -3.33 18.04
C PHE A 308 26.37 -2.06 18.46
N SER A 309 26.67 -1.51 19.65
CA SER A 309 26.06 -0.28 20.19
C SER A 309 26.17 0.96 19.30
N ASN A 310 26.86 0.86 18.15
CA ASN A 310 27.01 1.89 17.12
C ASN A 310 26.25 1.56 15.80
N ALA A 311 25.43 0.52 15.76
CA ALA A 311 24.66 0.14 14.57
C ALA A 311 23.42 1.03 14.39
N ARG A 312 23.20 1.53 13.17
CA ARG A 312 21.99 2.29 12.85
C ARG A 312 20.77 1.36 12.87
N SER A 313 19.60 1.92 13.15
CA SER A 313 18.31 1.22 13.11
C SER A 313 17.47 1.71 11.94
N ILE A 314 16.75 0.79 11.29
CA ILE A 314 15.73 1.10 10.27
C ILE A 314 14.35 1.30 10.91
N LEU A 315 14.06 0.59 12.02
CA LEU A 315 12.76 0.68 12.72
C LEU A 315 12.74 1.71 13.86
N GLY A 316 13.89 2.09 14.40
CA GLY A 316 13.98 2.78 15.70
C GLY A 316 13.57 1.88 16.87
N LYS A 317 13.85 2.32 18.09
CA LYS A 317 13.74 1.52 19.32
C LYS A 317 12.31 1.12 19.62
N GLN A 318 11.36 2.02 19.45
CA GLN A 318 9.96 1.79 19.81
C GLN A 318 9.31 0.74 18.90
N GLN A 319 9.38 0.94 17.60
CA GLN A 319 8.83 -0.01 16.63
C GLN A 319 9.59 -1.35 16.66
N ARG A 320 10.91 -1.35 16.85
CA ARG A 320 11.65 -2.60 17.06
C ARG A 320 11.11 -3.35 18.27
N GLN A 321 11.00 -2.72 19.43
CA GLN A 321 10.48 -3.37 20.64
C GLN A 321 9.04 -3.87 20.45
N TRP A 322 8.20 -3.07 19.78
CA TRP A 322 6.85 -3.46 19.42
C TRP A 322 6.85 -4.72 18.55
N LEU A 323 7.62 -4.74 17.45
CA LEU A 323 7.69 -5.88 16.54
C LEU A 323 8.18 -7.14 17.24
N ILE A 324 9.23 -7.04 18.05
CA ILE A 324 9.74 -8.17 18.83
C ILE A 324 8.66 -8.70 19.77
N THR A 325 7.94 -7.81 20.46
CA THR A 325 6.83 -8.19 21.33
C THR A 325 5.73 -8.92 20.56
N ILE A 326 5.33 -8.43 19.38
CA ILE A 326 4.33 -9.09 18.55
C ILE A 326 4.79 -10.48 18.12
N LEU A 327 6.03 -10.61 17.63
CA LEU A 327 6.58 -11.91 17.20
C LEU A 327 6.68 -12.91 18.38
N ASP A 328 7.03 -12.44 19.57
CA ASP A 328 7.06 -13.27 20.78
C ASP A 328 5.65 -13.74 21.19
N LYS A 329 4.63 -12.88 21.01
CA LYS A 329 3.24 -13.28 21.23
C LYS A 329 2.77 -14.29 20.19
N VAL A 330 3.07 -14.05 18.92
CA VAL A 330 2.79 -15.01 17.84
C VAL A 330 3.41 -16.38 18.13
N ALA A 331 4.62 -16.42 18.67
CA ALA A 331 5.30 -17.67 19.00
C ALA A 331 4.53 -18.51 20.05
N ILE A 332 3.90 -17.87 21.04
CA ILE A 332 3.17 -18.57 22.11
C ILE A 332 1.65 -18.70 21.88
N THR A 333 1.12 -18.10 20.81
CA THR A 333 -0.32 -18.15 20.49
C THR A 333 -0.60 -19.29 19.50
N ASP A 334 -1.03 -20.44 20.01
CA ASP A 334 -1.23 -21.67 19.21
C ASP A 334 -2.23 -21.52 18.07
N TRP A 335 -3.30 -20.75 18.26
CA TRP A 335 -4.32 -20.58 17.22
C TRP A 335 -3.86 -19.72 16.04
N ILE A 336 -2.76 -18.97 16.15
CA ILE A 336 -2.16 -18.31 14.99
C ILE A 336 -1.37 -19.33 14.19
N GLN A 337 -1.69 -19.42 12.89
CA GLN A 337 -1.15 -20.44 11.98
C GLN A 337 -0.35 -19.82 10.82
N ALA A 338 -0.51 -18.52 10.56
CA ALA A 338 0.23 -17.83 9.50
C ALA A 338 0.64 -16.41 9.91
N VAL A 339 1.82 -15.99 9.44
CA VAL A 339 2.38 -14.64 9.56
C VAL A 339 2.66 -14.10 8.17
N ILE A 340 2.08 -12.96 7.84
CA ILE A 340 2.44 -12.15 6.67
C ILE A 340 3.23 -10.94 7.17
N PHE A 341 4.51 -10.85 6.81
CA PHE A 341 5.37 -9.73 7.17
C PHE A 341 5.48 -8.77 5.98
N ILE A 342 4.89 -7.59 6.10
CA ILE A 342 4.83 -6.58 5.05
C ILE A 342 6.01 -5.62 5.24
N SER A 343 6.81 -5.44 4.17
CA SER A 343 8.00 -4.58 4.14
C SER A 343 7.93 -3.71 2.88
N SER A 344 8.18 -2.39 2.97
CA SER A 344 8.10 -1.54 1.76
C SER A 344 9.22 -1.85 0.76
N VAL A 345 10.38 -2.24 1.28
CA VAL A 345 11.55 -2.67 0.52
C VAL A 345 11.81 -4.17 0.66
N ASN A 346 12.62 -4.74 -0.24
CA ASN A 346 12.97 -6.16 -0.22
C ASN A 346 13.72 -6.54 1.07
N PHE A 347 13.16 -7.47 1.86
CA PHE A 347 13.76 -7.96 3.10
C PHE A 347 15.12 -8.64 2.86
N HIS A 348 15.28 -9.37 1.76
CA HIS A 348 16.58 -9.94 1.37
C HIS A 348 17.30 -9.08 0.32
N GLY A 349 17.13 -7.77 0.34
CA GLY A 349 17.73 -6.82 -0.60
C GLY A 349 18.67 -5.81 0.07
N ASP A 350 19.32 -5.01 -0.78
CA ASP A 350 20.40 -4.10 -0.39
C ASP A 350 20.01 -3.11 0.72
N THR A 351 18.75 -2.66 0.78
CA THR A 351 18.28 -1.71 1.80
C THR A 351 18.34 -2.30 3.20
N TRP A 352 17.84 -3.52 3.40
CA TRP A 352 17.93 -4.21 4.69
C TRP A 352 19.35 -4.67 5.02
N ASP A 353 20.17 -4.98 4.01
CA ASP A 353 21.58 -5.33 4.19
C ASP A 353 22.42 -4.17 4.79
N MET A 354 21.91 -2.92 4.74
CA MET A 354 22.51 -1.78 5.45
C MET A 354 22.24 -1.81 6.98
N PHE A 355 21.29 -2.61 7.45
CA PHE A 355 20.86 -2.74 8.84
C PHE A 355 20.96 -4.20 9.33
N PRO A 356 22.13 -4.85 9.17
CA PRO A 356 22.26 -6.30 9.25
C PRO A 356 21.91 -6.86 10.64
N HIS A 357 22.20 -6.14 11.71
CA HIS A 357 21.90 -6.58 13.07
C HIS A 357 20.40 -6.60 13.37
N GLU A 358 19.66 -5.60 12.87
CA GLU A 358 18.22 -5.52 13.06
C GLU A 358 17.49 -6.53 12.16
N GLN A 359 17.96 -6.68 10.91
CA GLN A 359 17.49 -7.69 9.98
C GLN A 359 17.66 -9.11 10.53
N LEU A 360 18.84 -9.44 11.11
CA LEU A 360 19.08 -10.73 11.75
C LEU A 360 18.17 -11.00 12.93
N LEU A 361 17.99 -10.02 13.83
CA LEU A 361 17.12 -10.17 14.99
C LEU A 361 15.68 -10.54 14.60
N ILE A 362 15.17 -9.92 13.53
CA ILE A 362 13.83 -10.19 13.00
C ILE A 362 13.81 -11.55 12.30
N ALA A 363 14.84 -11.86 11.51
CA ALA A 363 14.93 -13.10 10.77
C ALA A 363 15.01 -14.33 11.68
N ASP A 364 15.75 -14.25 12.80
CA ASP A 364 15.81 -15.31 13.81
C ASP A 364 14.42 -15.64 14.36
N LYS A 365 13.61 -14.61 14.68
CA LYS A 365 12.25 -14.81 15.20
C LYS A 365 11.31 -15.38 14.15
N LEU A 366 11.34 -14.84 12.93
CA LEU A 366 10.51 -15.35 11.83
C LEU A 366 10.89 -16.78 11.46
N GLN A 367 12.18 -17.12 11.45
CA GLN A 367 12.65 -18.47 11.15
C GLN A 367 12.25 -19.45 12.25
N ASN A 368 12.36 -19.07 13.52
CA ASN A 368 11.85 -19.89 14.63
C ASN A 368 10.34 -20.15 14.49
N ILE A 369 9.55 -19.13 14.14
CA ILE A 369 8.11 -19.29 13.86
C ILE A 369 7.86 -20.25 12.69
N GLN A 370 8.66 -20.17 11.62
CA GLN A 370 8.49 -20.99 10.43
C GLN A 370 8.93 -22.44 10.62
N GLU A 371 10.12 -22.66 11.18
CA GLU A 371 10.82 -23.95 11.16
C GLU A 371 10.64 -24.74 12.46
N VAL A 372 10.58 -24.06 13.60
CA VAL A 372 10.45 -24.73 14.92
C VAL A 372 8.98 -24.85 15.31
N LEU A 373 8.20 -23.79 15.10
CA LEU A 373 6.77 -23.76 15.43
C LEU A 373 5.87 -24.18 14.26
N GLU A 374 6.47 -24.47 13.10
CA GLU A 374 5.79 -24.97 11.89
C GLU A 374 4.63 -24.09 11.39
N LYS A 375 4.66 -22.78 11.70
CA LYS A 375 3.67 -21.81 11.21
C LYS A 375 4.04 -21.33 9.82
N GLN A 376 3.05 -20.93 9.03
CA GLN A 376 3.33 -20.35 7.72
C GLN A 376 3.92 -18.94 7.90
N VAL A 377 5.00 -18.62 7.18
CA VAL A 377 5.59 -17.29 7.15
C VAL A 377 5.81 -16.87 5.71
N LEU A 378 5.31 -15.69 5.35
CA LEU A 378 5.59 -15.07 4.06
C LEU A 378 5.95 -13.60 4.25
N ILE A 379 7.08 -13.19 3.69
CA ILE A 379 7.44 -11.78 3.53
C ILE A 379 6.86 -11.27 2.21
N VAL A 380 6.26 -10.10 2.24
CA VAL A 380 5.69 -9.43 1.07
C VAL A 380 6.32 -8.06 0.94
N SER A 381 6.96 -7.79 -0.19
CA SER A 381 7.76 -6.58 -0.41
C SER A 381 7.55 -5.93 -1.78
N SER A 382 8.01 -4.69 -1.94
CA SER A 382 7.92 -3.88 -3.16
C SER A 382 9.26 -3.19 -3.45
N ASP A 383 9.25 -1.94 -3.97
CA ASP A 383 10.39 -1.04 -4.24
C ASP A 383 11.33 -1.49 -5.39
N SER A 384 11.44 -2.79 -5.61
CA SER A 384 12.36 -3.34 -6.60
C SER A 384 11.91 -3.19 -8.04
N HIS A 385 10.71 -2.69 -8.31
CA HIS A 385 10.13 -2.57 -9.66
C HIS A 385 10.18 -3.91 -10.43
N MET A 386 10.06 -5.02 -9.70
CA MET A 386 10.04 -6.35 -10.29
C MET A 386 9.08 -7.26 -9.53
N THR A 387 8.58 -8.24 -10.28
CA THR A 387 7.84 -9.36 -9.72
C THR A 387 8.78 -10.54 -9.65
N ALA A 388 8.94 -11.08 -8.46
CA ALA A 388 9.84 -12.20 -8.22
C ALA A 388 9.47 -12.91 -6.93
N MET A 389 10.09 -14.06 -6.70
CA MET A 389 9.93 -14.79 -5.45
C MET A 389 11.22 -15.50 -5.05
N LYS A 390 11.50 -15.48 -3.74
CA LYS A 390 12.41 -16.39 -3.05
C LYS A 390 11.61 -17.37 -2.22
N ASN A 391 11.79 -18.67 -2.44
CA ASN A 391 11.12 -19.73 -1.67
C ASN A 391 11.87 -20.17 -0.40
N GLY A 392 12.89 -19.42 0.03
CA GLY A 392 13.74 -19.79 1.17
C GLY A 392 15.00 -20.58 0.82
N TYR A 393 15.12 -21.14 -0.39
CA TYR A 393 16.29 -21.95 -0.76
C TYR A 393 17.61 -21.14 -0.78
N ASN A 394 17.57 -19.90 -1.27
CA ASN A 394 18.71 -18.98 -1.34
C ASN A 394 18.39 -17.61 -0.74
N SER A 395 17.63 -17.64 0.36
CA SER A 395 17.34 -16.46 1.17
C SER A 395 18.51 -16.26 2.13
N TYR A 396 19.39 -15.29 1.80
CA TYR A 396 20.56 -14.98 2.60
C TYR A 396 20.41 -13.60 3.22
N ILE A 397 20.95 -13.45 4.42
CA ILE A 397 21.13 -12.19 5.12
C ILE A 397 22.62 -11.91 5.24
N GLN A 398 23.01 -10.67 4.96
CA GLN A 398 24.39 -10.24 5.13
C GLN A 398 24.59 -9.72 6.56
N ASN A 399 25.65 -10.14 7.23
CA ASN A 399 26.10 -9.51 8.47
C ASN A 399 27.62 -9.60 8.60
N LEU A 400 28.27 -8.45 8.86
CA LEU A 400 29.73 -8.33 8.96
C LEU A 400 30.49 -8.95 7.77
N GLY A 401 29.93 -8.85 6.56
CA GLY A 401 30.51 -9.43 5.34
C GLY A 401 30.32 -10.94 5.18
N LEU A 402 29.63 -11.60 6.11
CA LEU A 402 29.24 -13.01 6.04
C LEU A 402 27.80 -13.15 5.56
N LYS A 403 27.52 -14.23 4.82
CA LYS A 403 26.16 -14.57 4.36
C LYS A 403 25.61 -15.71 5.19
N TYR A 404 24.49 -15.46 5.86
CA TYR A 404 23.76 -16.43 6.65
C TYR A 404 22.51 -16.86 5.88
N LYS A 405 22.29 -18.15 5.74
CA LYS A 405 21.09 -18.67 5.07
C LYS A 405 19.94 -18.70 6.06
N TYR A 406 18.90 -17.93 5.76
CA TYR A 406 17.64 -17.90 6.50
C TYR A 406 16.56 -18.43 5.56
N GLY A 407 15.88 -19.52 5.92
CA GLY A 407 14.92 -20.21 5.04
C GLY A 407 13.63 -19.43 4.75
N LEU A 408 13.63 -18.11 4.87
CA LEU A 408 12.45 -17.26 4.81
C LEU A 408 11.99 -17.02 3.37
N GLN A 409 10.69 -17.12 3.18
CA GLN A 409 10.04 -16.93 1.89
C GLN A 409 9.70 -15.45 1.70
N GLU A 410 9.95 -14.93 0.50
CA GLU A 410 9.66 -13.54 0.14
C GLU A 410 9.08 -13.47 -1.26
N THR A 411 7.95 -12.79 -1.41
CA THR A 411 7.40 -12.39 -2.70
C THR A 411 7.57 -10.90 -2.90
N MET A 412 8.09 -10.52 -4.07
CA MET A 412 8.34 -9.13 -4.47
C MET A 412 7.27 -8.77 -5.48
N CYS A 413 6.49 -7.74 -5.16
CA CYS A 413 5.23 -7.42 -5.80
C CYS A 413 5.35 -6.11 -6.56
N GLY A 414 5.76 -6.16 -7.84
CA GLY A 414 5.82 -4.91 -8.59
C GLY A 414 6.34 -4.96 -10.03
N SER A 415 6.26 -3.85 -10.75
CA SER A 415 5.59 -2.61 -10.34
C SER A 415 4.22 -2.47 -10.99
N LEU A 416 3.37 -1.63 -10.39
CA LEU A 416 2.15 -1.16 -11.03
C LEU A 416 2.45 -0.43 -12.34
N ASP A 417 3.30 0.60 -12.32
CA ASP A 417 3.55 1.44 -13.51
C ASP A 417 4.96 2.03 -13.61
N LYS A 418 5.98 1.36 -13.06
CA LYS A 418 7.37 1.84 -13.08
C LYS A 418 8.30 1.04 -13.97
N SER A 419 9.42 1.68 -14.31
CA SER A 419 10.48 1.06 -15.09
C SER A 419 11.21 0.03 -14.24
N GLY A 420 11.44 -1.14 -14.81
CA GLY A 420 11.95 -2.28 -14.07
C GLY A 420 13.37 -2.09 -13.53
N SER A 421 13.61 -2.64 -12.35
CA SER A 421 14.93 -2.74 -11.73
C SER A 421 15.06 -4.11 -11.06
N CYS A 422 16.28 -4.52 -10.71
CA CYS A 422 16.48 -5.79 -10.01
C CYS A 422 17.34 -5.55 -8.78
N LYS A 423 16.72 -5.63 -7.59
CA LYS A 423 17.35 -5.24 -6.32
C LYS A 423 17.80 -6.43 -5.46
N THR A 424 17.60 -7.68 -5.92
CA THR A 424 18.08 -8.87 -5.19
C THR A 424 18.09 -10.13 -6.05
N GLN A 425 19.00 -11.06 -5.69
CA GLN A 425 19.20 -12.35 -6.36
C GLN A 425 20.02 -13.30 -5.45
N PRO A 426 20.04 -14.62 -5.71
CA PRO A 426 19.26 -15.33 -6.73
C PRO A 426 17.79 -15.53 -6.32
N LEU A 427 16.95 -15.82 -7.32
CA LEU A 427 15.50 -15.91 -7.22
C LEU A 427 15.04 -17.33 -7.59
N THR A 428 13.89 -17.73 -7.04
CA THR A 428 13.19 -18.97 -7.42
C THR A 428 12.31 -18.74 -8.64
N PHE A 429 11.55 -17.64 -8.63
CA PHE A 429 10.75 -17.19 -9.76
C PHE A 429 11.11 -15.74 -10.10
N GLY A 430 11.04 -15.39 -11.38
CA GLY A 430 11.43 -14.08 -11.89
C GLY A 430 12.94 -13.94 -12.06
N PRO A 431 13.46 -12.72 -12.27
CA PRO A 431 12.75 -11.46 -12.14
C PRO A 431 11.96 -11.12 -13.41
N TRP A 432 10.69 -10.75 -13.24
CA TRP A 432 9.92 -10.04 -14.26
C TRP A 432 10.02 -8.55 -13.98
N LEU A 433 10.78 -7.85 -14.81
CA LEU A 433 11.06 -6.43 -14.66
C LEU A 433 9.96 -5.58 -15.29
N GLY A 434 9.64 -4.45 -14.66
CA GLY A 434 8.80 -3.44 -15.29
C GLY A 434 7.44 -3.31 -14.66
N LYS A 435 6.44 -3.02 -15.49
CA LYS A 435 5.13 -2.48 -15.11
C LYS A 435 4.00 -3.47 -15.37
N ASN A 436 2.81 -3.11 -14.92
CA ASN A 436 1.59 -3.90 -15.02
C ASN A 436 1.66 -5.21 -14.23
N HIS A 437 2.37 -5.21 -13.11
CA HIS A 437 2.44 -6.36 -12.25
C HIS A 437 1.74 -6.16 -10.91
N TYR A 438 1.21 -7.26 -10.39
CA TYR A 438 0.70 -7.39 -9.03
C TYR A 438 0.74 -8.86 -8.63
N THR A 439 0.59 -9.09 -7.33
CA THR A 439 0.58 -10.43 -6.75
C THR A 439 -0.70 -10.62 -5.95
N ASN A 440 -1.44 -11.67 -6.24
CA ASN A 440 -2.52 -12.16 -5.39
C ASN A 440 -1.98 -13.18 -4.39
N ILE A 441 -2.34 -12.98 -3.14
CA ILE A 441 -1.95 -13.81 -2.01
C ILE A 441 -3.24 -14.31 -1.37
N GLU A 442 -3.43 -15.63 -1.39
CA GLU A 442 -4.59 -16.32 -0.84
C GLU A 442 -4.15 -17.15 0.35
N ILE A 443 -4.77 -16.91 1.50
CA ILE A 443 -4.67 -17.78 2.66
C ILE A 443 -5.76 -18.82 2.53
N GLN A 444 -5.39 -20.07 2.29
CA GLN A 444 -6.30 -21.20 2.37
C GLN A 444 -6.22 -21.80 3.76
N ASP A 445 -7.28 -21.62 4.54
CA ASP A 445 -7.29 -22.02 5.94
C ASP A 445 -8.41 -23.01 6.25
N SER A 446 -8.03 -24.17 6.75
CA SER A 446 -8.92 -25.24 7.17
C SER A 446 -8.61 -25.65 8.60
N GLN A 447 -9.49 -26.41 9.26
CA GLN A 447 -9.21 -26.90 10.62
C GLN A 447 -7.89 -27.68 10.73
N LEU A 448 -7.45 -28.34 9.65
CA LEU A 448 -6.28 -29.22 9.65
C LEU A 448 -4.98 -28.52 9.23
N ARG A 449 -5.08 -27.52 8.34
CA ARG A 449 -3.91 -26.95 7.67
C ARG A 449 -4.19 -25.55 7.15
N THR A 450 -3.18 -24.70 7.25
CA THR A 450 -3.11 -23.38 6.62
C THR A 450 -2.06 -23.39 5.53
N CYS A 451 -2.40 -22.87 4.35
CA CYS A 451 -1.52 -22.75 3.19
C CYS A 451 -1.58 -21.32 2.65
N ILE A 452 -0.44 -20.80 2.20
CA ILE A 452 -0.39 -19.52 1.49
C ILE A 452 -0.16 -19.81 0.02
N ILE A 453 -1.06 -19.34 -0.82
CA ILE A 453 -0.97 -19.45 -2.27
C ILE A 453 -0.64 -18.08 -2.83
N ILE A 454 0.39 -18.02 -3.68
CA ILE A 454 0.93 -16.80 -4.26
C ILE A 454 0.83 -16.94 -5.77
N ARG A 455 0.14 -15.98 -6.40
CA ARG A 455 0.01 -15.89 -7.86
C ARG A 455 0.40 -14.50 -8.29
N ALA A 456 1.45 -14.37 -9.08
CA ALA A 456 1.79 -13.07 -9.64
C ALA A 456 1.36 -12.98 -11.10
N PHE A 457 1.03 -11.77 -11.53
CA PHE A 457 0.44 -11.51 -12.83
C PHE A 457 1.15 -10.37 -13.54
N GLU A 458 1.23 -10.45 -14.86
CA GLU A 458 1.37 -9.30 -15.75
C GLU A 458 0.03 -9.08 -16.44
N LYS A 459 -0.64 -7.96 -16.12
CA LYS A 459 -2.04 -7.72 -16.50
C LYS A 459 -2.92 -8.89 -16.02
N THR A 460 -3.49 -9.67 -16.93
CA THR A 460 -4.29 -10.86 -16.62
C THR A 460 -3.53 -12.17 -16.79
N SER A 461 -2.29 -12.14 -17.27
CA SER A 461 -1.47 -13.34 -17.50
C SER A 461 -0.70 -13.71 -16.24
N GLN A 462 -0.87 -14.94 -15.74
CA GLN A 462 -0.13 -15.43 -14.58
C GLN A 462 1.35 -15.65 -14.93
N LEU A 463 2.25 -15.01 -14.20
CA LEU A 463 3.70 -15.14 -14.32
C LEU A 463 4.24 -16.36 -13.56
N PHE A 464 3.80 -16.53 -12.30
CA PHE A 464 4.15 -17.69 -11.49
C PHE A 464 3.04 -18.05 -10.51
N PHE A 465 3.12 -19.29 -10.02
CA PHE A 465 2.29 -19.84 -8.96
C PHE A 465 3.21 -20.47 -7.91
N TYR A 466 2.90 -20.24 -6.63
CA TYR A 466 3.56 -20.90 -5.51
C TYR A 466 2.55 -21.26 -4.42
N ASN A 467 2.73 -22.42 -3.80
CA ASN A 467 1.92 -22.87 -2.68
C ASN A 467 2.85 -23.33 -1.55
N THR A 468 2.75 -22.71 -0.37
CA THR A 468 3.57 -23.07 0.80
C THR A 468 3.27 -24.46 1.36
N CYS A 469 2.26 -25.14 0.86
CA CYS A 469 1.93 -26.51 1.22
C CYS A 469 2.41 -27.55 0.20
N ASP A 470 3.03 -27.12 -0.90
CA ASP A 470 3.61 -28.00 -1.92
C ASP A 470 5.13 -28.15 -1.70
N ASP A 471 5.54 -29.34 -1.27
CA ASP A 471 6.94 -29.64 -0.96
C ASP A 471 7.84 -29.68 -2.20
N ASN A 472 7.27 -29.91 -3.39
CA ASN A 472 8.03 -29.80 -4.64
C ASN A 472 8.42 -28.35 -4.91
N LEU A 473 7.50 -27.41 -4.65
CA LEU A 473 7.76 -25.99 -4.85
C LEU A 473 8.74 -25.43 -3.81
N LYS A 474 8.67 -25.91 -2.56
CA LYS A 474 9.66 -25.57 -1.52
C LYS A 474 11.08 -26.04 -1.86
N SER A 475 11.19 -27.19 -2.49
CA SER A 475 12.49 -27.79 -2.83
C SER A 475 13.11 -27.26 -4.13
N LEU A 476 12.37 -26.43 -4.90
CA LEU A 476 12.91 -25.78 -6.10
C LEU A 476 14.16 -24.94 -5.76
N GLU A 477 15.22 -25.15 -6.52
CA GLU A 477 16.46 -24.40 -6.34
C GLU A 477 16.29 -22.96 -6.86
N GLY A 478 16.54 -21.97 -6.00
CA GLY A 478 16.55 -20.56 -6.40
C GLY A 478 17.79 -20.19 -7.20
N LYS A 479 17.84 -20.50 -8.50
CA LYS A 479 19.03 -20.28 -9.36
C LYS A 479 18.90 -19.11 -10.34
N VAL A 480 17.73 -18.46 -10.42
CA VAL A 480 17.51 -17.39 -11.39
C VAL A 480 18.26 -16.13 -10.97
N LYS A 481 18.90 -15.47 -11.92
CA LYS A 481 19.70 -14.26 -11.70
C LYS A 481 19.04 -13.06 -12.39
N CYS A 482 19.33 -11.88 -11.89
CA CYS A 482 19.01 -10.64 -12.60
C CYS A 482 19.66 -10.68 -14.00
N PRO A 483 18.95 -10.29 -15.08
CA PRO A 483 19.58 -10.12 -16.38
C PRO A 483 20.72 -9.10 -16.23
N PHE A 484 21.92 -9.50 -16.65
CA PHE A 484 23.15 -8.77 -16.35
C PHE A 484 23.11 -7.30 -16.80
N ASP A 485 23.38 -6.43 -15.82
CA ASP A 485 23.78 -5.03 -15.93
C ASP A 485 24.96 -4.77 -16.93
N VAL A 486 25.64 -5.82 -17.41
CA VAL A 486 26.75 -5.72 -18.37
C VAL A 486 26.27 -5.25 -19.75
N LEU A 487 25.14 -5.75 -20.27
CA LEU A 487 24.68 -5.31 -21.59
C LEU A 487 24.29 -3.83 -21.56
N MET A 488 23.64 -3.38 -20.48
CA MET A 488 23.28 -1.97 -20.31
C MET A 488 24.49 -1.09 -20.02
N ARG A 489 25.45 -1.51 -19.19
CA ARG A 489 26.73 -0.78 -19.03
C ARG A 489 27.51 -0.69 -20.33
N VAL A 490 27.56 -1.75 -21.13
CA VAL A 490 28.18 -1.72 -22.46
C VAL A 490 27.43 -0.76 -23.39
N VAL A 491 26.10 -0.80 -23.41
CA VAL A 491 25.28 0.13 -24.20
C VAL A 491 25.48 1.58 -23.75
N TYR A 492 25.52 1.86 -22.46
CA TYR A 492 25.75 3.21 -21.92
C TYR A 492 27.18 3.70 -22.16
N VAL A 493 28.18 2.83 -22.05
CA VAL A 493 29.57 3.16 -22.40
C VAL A 493 29.70 3.43 -23.89
N ILE A 494 29.10 2.60 -24.75
CA ILE A 494 29.09 2.82 -26.21
C ILE A 494 28.37 4.12 -26.56
N ALA A 495 27.20 4.38 -25.96
CA ALA A 495 26.46 5.62 -26.19
C ALA A 495 27.26 6.86 -25.74
N SER A 496 27.94 6.79 -24.59
CA SER A 496 28.78 7.87 -24.07
C SER A 496 30.02 8.11 -24.95
N LEU A 497 30.62 7.04 -25.48
CA LEU A 497 31.72 7.13 -26.45
C LEU A 497 31.26 7.73 -27.77
N LEU A 498 30.07 7.36 -28.28
CA LEU A 498 29.51 7.92 -29.51
C LEU A 498 29.19 9.41 -29.39
N VAL A 499 28.65 9.86 -28.25
CA VAL A 499 28.41 11.30 -27.96
C VAL A 499 29.74 12.05 -27.90
N SER A 500 30.74 11.49 -27.21
CA SER A 500 32.08 12.10 -27.12
C SER A 500 32.77 12.20 -28.48
N PHE A 501 32.63 11.17 -29.32
CA PHE A 501 33.17 11.16 -30.67
C PHE A 501 32.45 12.17 -31.58
N GLY A 502 31.13 12.30 -31.46
CA GLY A 502 30.37 13.36 -32.13
C GLY A 502 30.84 14.76 -31.75
N PHE A 503 31.12 14.99 -30.47
CA PHE A 503 31.64 16.26 -29.97
C PHE A 503 33.03 16.59 -30.54
N LEU A 504 33.92 15.59 -30.61
CA LEU A 504 35.24 15.72 -31.24
C LEU A 504 35.17 16.03 -32.74
N ILE A 505 34.22 15.42 -33.47
CA ILE A 505 33.98 15.75 -34.88
C ILE A 505 33.52 17.21 -35.04
N ILE A 506 32.61 17.67 -34.18
CA ILE A 506 32.12 19.05 -34.19
C ILE A 506 33.29 20.03 -33.92
N ILE A 507 34.11 19.77 -32.91
CA ILE A 507 35.31 20.57 -32.61
C ILE A 507 36.26 20.57 -33.81
N TYR A 508 36.55 19.42 -34.41
CA TYR A 508 37.41 19.33 -35.60
C TYR A 508 36.85 20.14 -36.78
N LEU A 509 35.55 20.10 -37.03
CA LEU A 509 34.90 20.88 -38.09
C LEU A 509 34.96 22.39 -37.79
N ILE A 510 34.79 22.80 -36.53
CA ILE A 510 34.93 24.20 -36.10
C ILE A 510 36.38 24.67 -36.29
N VAL A 511 37.37 23.91 -35.81
CA VAL A 511 38.79 24.22 -35.96
C VAL A 511 39.19 24.30 -37.43
N LYS A 512 38.74 23.35 -38.26
CA LYS A 512 38.99 23.35 -39.71
C LYS A 512 38.37 24.58 -40.39
N LYS A 513 37.16 25.00 -39.98
CA LYS A 513 36.49 26.21 -40.49
C LYS A 513 37.22 27.48 -40.06
N CYS A 514 37.66 27.56 -38.80
CA CYS A 514 38.47 28.66 -38.28
C CYS A 514 39.83 28.75 -38.99
N HIS A 515 40.51 27.62 -39.22
CA HIS A 515 41.77 27.59 -39.95
C HIS A 515 41.60 28.04 -41.42
N LYS A 516 40.53 27.62 -42.09
CA LYS A 516 40.21 28.05 -43.46
C LYS A 516 39.89 29.54 -43.54
N ASN A 517 39.23 30.10 -42.52
CA ASN A 517 38.96 31.53 -42.42
C ASN A 517 40.22 32.35 -42.09
N SER A 518 41.12 31.83 -41.22
CA SER A 518 42.40 32.48 -40.92
C SER A 518 43.31 32.59 -42.15
N MET A 519 43.36 31.55 -42.99
CA MET A 519 44.12 31.59 -44.25
C MET A 519 43.52 32.59 -45.24
N ARG A 520 42.18 32.72 -45.31
CA ARG A 520 41.52 33.78 -46.10
C ARG A 520 41.85 35.19 -45.61
N TYR A 521 41.89 35.42 -44.29
CA TYR A 521 42.29 36.72 -43.72
C TYR A 521 43.77 37.04 -43.98
N SER A 522 44.66 36.05 -43.95
CA SER A 522 46.09 36.26 -44.26
C SER A 522 46.37 36.57 -45.73
N LEU A 523 45.52 36.12 -46.66
CA LEU A 523 45.63 36.44 -48.08
C LEU A 523 45.12 37.86 -48.39
N VAL A 524 44.05 38.31 -47.72
CA VAL A 524 43.49 39.67 -47.90
C VAL A 524 44.38 40.76 -47.28
N MET A 525 45.18 40.45 -46.26
CA MET A 525 46.13 41.39 -45.65
C MET A 525 47.49 41.47 -46.39
N ARG A 526 47.69 40.70 -47.46
CA ARG A 526 48.87 40.82 -48.36
C ARG A 526 48.59 41.63 -49.63
N GLU A 527 47.34 42.04 -49.87
CA GLU A 527 46.92 42.86 -51.02
C GLU A 527 46.53 44.31 -50.63
N LYS A 528 46.86 44.74 -49.42
CA LYS A 528 46.93 46.15 -48.99
C LYS A 528 48.36 46.46 -48.61
#